data_AF-A0A162MQV5-F1
#
_entry.id   AF-A0A162MQV5-F1
#
_cell.length_a   1.000
_cell.length_b   1.000
_cell.length_c   1.000
_cell.angle_alpha   90.00
_cell.angle_beta   90.00
_cell.angle_gamma   90.00
#
_symmetry.space_group_name_H-M   'P 1'
#
loop_
_entity.id
_entity.type
_entity.pdbx_description
1 polymer ?
#
loop_
_entity_poly.entity_id
_entity_poly.type
_entity_poly.pdbx_seq_one_letter_code
_entity_poly.pdbx_strand_id
1 'polypeptide(L)'
;MEKKTFWQKIKNIGPGAIVVAAFIGPGTVTTCTLAGVNYKYTLLWAMLFATIATIILQEMSARIGIVSNRGLGDAIREAFAENPGVKYLVIALVIAALGIGNSAFQSGNISGASMGLEVILGGTRKLWVAIIAVVASLLLWTGSYRLIEKVLIGLVILMSVVFVITSIVISPNWSEVMSGLFIPRIPAGALVVTLGLIGTTVVPYNLYLHSSAAAERWGKEKDKKEAISDSRLDSIISIGLGGIISIAIIITSASMFGQGVTIKSAADMARQLEPLLGPWAKWFFALGLFGAGISSAITAPMAAAFAITGVLGLGRDLKNSTFRLIWLIVMLVGAFVAFMGANPVQIIVFAQAINGVLLPISAVLLLMVMNKKNIMNEYVNNATSNILGYFIVIFTIILGIRMILKALKII
;
A
#
# COMPACT_ATOMS: atom_id res chain seq x y z
N MET A 1 13.74 34.70 -0.15
CA MET A 1 13.82 33.48 -0.98
C MET A 1 12.67 33.54 -1.98
N GLU A 2 12.96 33.50 -3.27
CA GLU A 2 11.91 33.40 -4.30
C GLU A 2 11.17 32.08 -4.14
N LYS A 3 9.83 32.13 -4.14
CA LYS A 3 8.99 30.92 -4.09
C LYS A 3 9.22 30.11 -5.37
N LYS A 4 9.56 28.83 -5.25
CA LYS A 4 9.66 27.93 -6.42
C LYS A 4 8.35 27.95 -7.22
N THR A 5 8.49 28.00 -8.54
CA THR A 5 7.37 27.91 -9.48
C THR A 5 6.77 26.50 -9.47
N PHE A 6 5.49 26.37 -9.85
CA PHE A 6 4.78 25.08 -9.91
C PHE A 6 5.55 24.01 -10.72
N TRP A 7 6.16 24.40 -11.84
CA TRP A 7 6.97 23.52 -12.68
C TRP A 7 8.26 23.04 -12.01
N GLN A 8 8.90 23.87 -11.18
CA GLN A 8 10.06 23.46 -10.38
C GLN A 8 9.66 22.47 -9.27
N LYS A 9 8.44 22.57 -8.73
CA LYS A 9 7.92 21.63 -7.74
C LYS A 9 7.59 20.26 -8.35
N ILE A 10 7.06 20.21 -9.57
CA ILE A 10 6.81 18.94 -10.29
C ILE A 10 8.12 18.19 -10.60
N LYS A 11 9.21 18.90 -10.91
CA LYS A 11 10.54 18.28 -11.07
C LYS A 11 11.09 17.65 -9.77
N ASN A 12 10.49 17.95 -8.61
CA ASN A 12 10.89 17.44 -7.31
C ASN A 12 10.05 16.25 -6.82
N ILE A 13 9.20 15.65 -7.68
CA ILE A 13 8.49 14.39 -7.36
C ILE A 13 9.53 13.30 -7.06
N GLY A 14 9.38 12.60 -5.93
CA GLY A 14 10.33 11.56 -5.53
C GLY A 14 9.76 10.62 -4.48
N PRO A 15 9.83 10.96 -3.18
CA PRO A 15 9.33 10.09 -2.11
C PRO A 15 7.86 9.67 -2.25
N GLY A 16 6.98 10.54 -2.77
CA GLY A 16 5.58 10.21 -3.03
C GLY A 16 5.39 9.12 -4.10
N ALA A 17 6.23 9.13 -5.14
CA ALA A 17 6.19 8.11 -6.19
C ALA A 17 6.60 6.72 -5.67
N ILE A 18 7.52 6.66 -4.69
CA ILE A 18 7.90 5.42 -4.00
C ILE A 18 6.69 4.83 -3.27
N VAL A 19 5.88 5.67 -2.62
CA VAL A 19 4.66 5.22 -1.93
C VAL A 19 3.67 4.61 -2.92
N VAL A 20 3.45 5.26 -4.07
CA VAL A 20 2.54 4.75 -5.12
C VAL A 20 3.04 3.43 -5.71
N ALA A 21 4.32 3.36 -6.07
CA ALA A 21 4.92 2.14 -6.57
C ALA A 21 4.85 0.99 -5.55
N ALA A 22 4.86 1.31 -4.26
CA ALA A 22 4.75 0.32 -3.20
C ALA A 22 3.32 -0.24 -3.01
N PHE A 23 2.27 0.49 -3.41
CA PHE A 23 0.88 0.05 -3.18
C PHE A 23 0.11 -0.32 -4.45
N ILE A 24 0.50 0.16 -5.64
CA ILE A 24 -0.04 -0.37 -6.91
C ILE A 24 0.63 -1.71 -7.20
N GLY A 25 0.13 -2.73 -6.50
CA GLY A 25 0.58 -4.11 -6.57
C GLY A 25 -0.55 -5.07 -6.94
N PRO A 26 -0.27 -6.39 -6.91
CA PRO A 26 -1.31 -7.40 -7.11
C PRO A 26 -2.47 -7.29 -6.10
N GLY A 27 -2.18 -6.85 -4.88
CA GLY A 27 -3.17 -6.52 -3.85
C GLY A 27 -4.25 -5.57 -4.35
N THR A 28 -3.82 -4.42 -4.86
CA THR A 28 -4.70 -3.36 -5.34
C THR A 28 -5.48 -3.81 -6.55
N VAL A 29 -4.82 -4.37 -7.57
CA VAL A 29 -5.50 -4.82 -8.80
C VAL A 29 -6.56 -5.88 -8.47
N THR A 30 -6.22 -6.89 -7.68
CA THR A 30 -7.15 -7.97 -7.33
C THR A 30 -8.33 -7.46 -6.51
N THR A 31 -8.05 -6.65 -5.49
CA THR A 31 -9.10 -6.18 -4.57
C THR A 31 -10.04 -5.18 -5.25
N CYS A 32 -9.50 -4.28 -6.08
CA CYS A 32 -10.28 -3.37 -6.91
C CYS A 32 -11.15 -4.11 -7.93
N THR A 33 -10.59 -5.11 -8.63
CA THR A 33 -11.36 -5.92 -9.58
C THR A 33 -12.50 -6.64 -8.86
N LEU A 34 -12.27 -7.24 -7.69
CA LEU A 34 -13.32 -7.89 -6.92
C LEU A 34 -14.37 -6.92 -6.37
N ALA A 35 -13.98 -5.69 -6.03
CA ALA A 35 -14.93 -4.67 -5.63
C ALA A 35 -15.91 -4.35 -6.76
N GLY A 36 -15.40 -4.15 -7.99
CA GLY A 36 -16.26 -3.89 -9.14
C GLY A 36 -17.09 -5.11 -9.56
N VAL A 37 -16.49 -6.31 -9.60
CA VAL A 37 -17.19 -7.56 -9.96
C VAL A 37 -18.37 -7.82 -9.02
N ASN A 38 -18.14 -7.75 -7.69
CA ASN A 38 -19.13 -8.19 -6.71
C ASN A 38 -20.09 -7.08 -6.27
N TYR A 39 -19.66 -5.81 -6.31
CA TYR A 39 -20.41 -4.69 -5.73
C TYR A 39 -20.61 -3.52 -6.69
N LYS A 40 -20.23 -3.69 -7.97
CA LYS A 40 -20.30 -2.64 -8.99
C LYS A 40 -19.60 -1.36 -8.49
N TYR A 41 -20.21 -0.20 -8.67
CA TYR A 41 -19.67 1.08 -8.23
C TYR A 41 -19.82 1.33 -6.72
N THR A 42 -20.51 0.46 -5.98
CA THR A 42 -20.93 0.72 -4.58
C THR A 42 -19.75 0.93 -3.62
N LEU A 43 -18.58 0.34 -3.89
CA LEU A 43 -17.40 0.46 -3.02
C LEU A 43 -16.41 1.55 -3.47
N LEU A 44 -16.76 2.38 -4.47
CA LEU A 44 -15.90 3.48 -4.91
C LEU A 44 -15.59 4.48 -3.78
N TRP A 45 -16.57 4.77 -2.92
CA TRP A 45 -16.36 5.64 -1.76
C TRP A 45 -15.26 5.12 -0.83
N ALA A 46 -15.11 3.80 -0.69
CA ALA A 46 -14.08 3.20 0.17
C ALA A 46 -12.68 3.45 -0.40
N MET A 47 -12.55 3.40 -1.73
CA MET A 47 -11.30 3.74 -2.41
C MET A 47 -11.00 5.24 -2.36
N LEU A 48 -12.03 6.08 -2.53
CA LEU A 48 -11.89 7.53 -2.36
C LEU A 48 -11.45 7.88 -0.94
N PHE A 49 -12.12 7.32 0.07
CA PHE A 49 -11.74 7.46 1.47
C PHE A 49 -10.30 7.00 1.71
N ALA A 50 -9.93 5.81 1.22
CA ALA A 50 -8.59 5.27 1.39
C ALA A 50 -7.52 6.16 0.76
N THR A 51 -7.78 6.73 -0.41
CA THR A 51 -6.88 7.66 -1.11
C THR A 51 -6.68 8.94 -0.29
N ILE A 52 -7.77 9.56 0.16
CA ILE A 52 -7.73 10.79 0.97
C ILE A 52 -7.03 10.52 2.31
N ALA A 53 -7.37 9.42 2.98
CA ALA A 53 -6.74 9.01 4.22
C ALA A 53 -5.23 8.79 4.04
N THR A 54 -4.82 8.16 2.92
CA THR A 54 -3.41 7.96 2.60
C THR A 54 -2.70 9.30 2.41
N ILE A 55 -3.26 10.25 1.65
CA ILE A 55 -2.67 11.58 1.47
C ILE A 55 -2.44 12.27 2.82
N ILE A 56 -3.44 12.25 3.70
CA ILE A 56 -3.38 12.91 5.02
C ILE A 56 -2.32 12.26 5.92
N LEU A 57 -2.34 10.92 6.05
CA LEU A 57 -1.39 10.21 6.90
C LEU A 57 0.04 10.26 6.35
N GLN A 58 0.19 10.23 5.03
CA GLN A 58 1.50 10.34 4.39
C GLN A 58 2.09 11.74 4.50
N GLU A 59 1.26 12.79 4.48
CA GLU A 59 1.72 14.15 4.80
C GLU A 59 2.30 14.22 6.21
N MET A 60 1.60 13.66 7.20
CA MET A 60 2.07 13.65 8.58
C MET A 60 3.39 12.87 8.72
N SER A 61 3.46 11.70 8.08
CA SER A 61 4.68 10.89 8.05
C SER A 61 5.87 11.65 7.43
N ALA A 62 5.69 12.23 6.24
CA ALA A 62 6.75 12.96 5.56
C ALA A 62 7.18 14.19 6.36
N ARG A 63 6.23 14.91 6.98
CA ARG A 63 6.50 16.06 7.85
C ARG A 63 7.35 15.69 9.06
N ILE A 64 7.16 14.52 9.68
CA ILE A 64 8.09 14.01 10.71
C ILE A 64 9.50 13.88 10.13
N GLY A 65 9.63 13.26 8.96
CA GLY A 65 10.90 13.11 8.25
C GLY A 65 11.63 14.44 8.04
N ILE A 66 10.91 15.43 7.53
CA ILE A 66 11.46 16.75 7.19
C ILE A 66 11.88 17.54 8.43
N VAL A 67 11.06 17.52 9.49
CA VAL A 67 11.25 18.34 10.70
C VAL A 67 12.28 17.71 11.63
N SER A 68 12.15 16.41 11.92
CA SER A 68 13.02 15.72 12.87
C SER A 68 14.33 15.20 12.24
N ASN A 69 14.42 15.18 10.90
CA ASN A 69 15.49 14.55 10.14
C ASN A 69 15.68 13.05 10.50
N ARG A 70 14.58 12.41 10.90
CA ARG A 70 14.51 11.02 11.39
C ARG A 70 13.31 10.31 10.78
N GLY A 71 13.36 8.98 10.75
CA GLY A 71 12.23 8.17 10.30
C GLY A 71 11.18 8.06 11.40
N LEU A 72 9.95 7.68 11.04
CA LEU A 72 8.86 7.51 12.00
C LEU A 72 9.22 6.54 13.14
N GLY A 73 9.95 5.45 12.83
CA GLY A 73 10.36 4.48 13.85
C GLY A 73 11.30 5.08 14.90
N ASP A 74 12.25 5.89 14.46
CA ASP A 74 13.16 6.62 15.36
C ASP A 74 12.40 7.64 16.21
N ALA A 75 11.46 8.38 15.59
CA ALA A 75 10.64 9.37 16.27
C ALA A 75 9.69 8.73 17.31
N ILE A 76 9.10 7.56 17.01
CA ILE A 76 8.30 6.80 17.98
C ILE A 76 9.16 6.39 19.18
N ARG A 77 10.35 5.83 18.93
CA ARG A 77 11.25 5.39 19.99
C ARG A 77 11.66 6.54 20.93
N GLU A 78 11.87 7.73 20.38
CA GLU A 78 12.18 8.95 21.14
C GLU A 78 10.96 9.50 21.89
N ALA A 79 9.78 9.49 21.26
CA ALA A 79 8.54 10.03 21.84
C ALA A 79 8.13 9.35 23.15
N PHE A 80 8.55 8.10 23.35
CA PHE A 80 8.28 7.29 24.54
C PHE A 80 9.52 7.01 25.40
N ALA A 81 10.66 7.66 25.13
CA ALA A 81 11.92 7.39 25.82
C ALA A 81 11.88 7.58 27.34
N GLU A 82 11.04 8.50 27.82
CA GLU A 82 10.86 8.82 29.24
C GLU A 82 10.19 7.70 30.04
N ASN A 83 9.45 6.79 29.38
CA ASN A 83 8.73 5.69 30.02
C ASN A 83 9.15 4.35 29.39
N PRO A 84 10.20 3.68 29.92
CA PRO A 84 10.74 2.45 29.34
C PRO A 84 9.69 1.34 29.13
N GLY A 85 8.76 1.15 30.07
CA GLY A 85 7.68 0.16 29.94
C GLY A 85 6.77 0.44 28.74
N VAL A 86 6.30 1.68 28.60
CA VAL A 86 5.47 2.12 27.46
C VAL A 86 6.25 2.04 26.15
N LYS A 87 7.53 2.44 26.16
CA LYS A 87 8.41 2.34 25.01
C LYS A 87 8.50 0.90 24.49
N TYR A 88 8.84 -0.07 25.35
CA TYR A 88 8.96 -1.46 24.91
C TYR A 88 7.63 -2.06 24.46
N LEU A 89 6.51 -1.67 25.11
CA LEU A 89 5.18 -2.06 24.66
C LEU A 89 4.88 -1.51 23.25
N VAL A 90 5.15 -0.24 22.99
CA VAL A 90 4.95 0.38 21.66
C VAL A 90 5.84 -0.27 20.61
N ILE A 91 7.11 -0.53 20.94
CA ILE A 91 8.04 -1.25 20.06
C ILE A 91 7.46 -2.63 19.70
N ALA A 92 7.00 -3.39 20.69
CA ALA A 92 6.40 -4.70 20.47
C ALA A 92 5.14 -4.63 19.59
N LEU A 93 4.27 -3.63 19.81
CA LEU A 93 3.08 -3.39 18.99
C LEU A 93 3.44 -3.07 17.53
N VAL A 94 4.46 -2.24 17.29
CA VAL A 94 4.90 -1.93 15.93
C VAL A 94 5.49 -3.16 15.26
N ILE A 95 6.33 -3.94 15.95
CA ILE A 95 6.91 -5.17 15.41
C ILE A 95 5.81 -6.18 15.08
N ALA A 96 4.82 -6.35 15.96
CA ALA A 96 3.70 -7.25 15.72
C ALA A 96 2.87 -6.78 14.51
N ALA A 97 2.45 -5.51 14.49
CA ALA A 97 1.62 -4.95 13.42
C ALA A 97 2.34 -4.99 12.06
N LEU A 98 3.61 -4.56 12.00
CA LEU A 98 4.37 -4.55 10.77
C LEU A 98 4.82 -5.95 10.35
N GLY A 99 5.23 -6.81 11.30
CA GLY A 99 5.63 -8.18 11.00
C GLY A 99 4.49 -9.01 10.43
N ILE A 100 3.33 -8.99 11.11
CA ILE A 100 2.12 -9.71 10.66
C ILE A 100 1.59 -9.08 9.37
N GLY A 101 1.40 -7.76 9.35
CA GLY A 101 0.85 -7.04 8.20
C GLY A 101 1.70 -7.21 6.93
N ASN A 102 3.03 -7.07 7.04
CA ASN A 102 3.93 -7.26 5.90
C ASN A 102 4.03 -8.73 5.47
N SER A 103 4.07 -9.68 6.40
CA SER A 103 4.12 -11.10 6.01
C SER A 103 2.84 -11.52 5.27
N ALA A 104 1.68 -11.03 5.74
CA ALA A 104 0.42 -11.19 5.04
C ALA A 104 0.48 -10.51 3.66
N PHE A 105 0.87 -9.24 3.58
CA PHE A 105 1.00 -8.50 2.32
C PHE A 105 1.92 -9.20 1.32
N GLN A 106 3.05 -9.74 1.81
CA GLN A 106 4.03 -10.49 1.04
C GLN A 106 3.45 -11.77 0.44
N SER A 107 2.58 -12.47 1.18
CA SER A 107 1.85 -13.62 0.64
C SER A 107 0.97 -13.24 -0.55
N GLY A 108 0.39 -12.04 -0.52
CA GLY A 108 -0.36 -11.46 -1.64
C GLY A 108 0.53 -11.12 -2.83
N ASN A 109 1.69 -10.51 -2.60
CA ASN A 109 2.66 -10.16 -3.65
C ASN A 109 3.15 -11.41 -4.41
N ILE A 110 3.58 -12.43 -3.66
CA ILE A 110 4.07 -13.69 -4.23
C ILE A 110 2.93 -14.44 -4.94
N SER A 111 1.72 -14.45 -4.35
CA SER A 111 0.55 -15.06 -5.00
C SER A 111 0.20 -14.36 -6.31
N GLY A 112 0.21 -13.04 -6.34
CA GLY A 112 -0.04 -12.25 -7.55
C GLY A 112 1.00 -12.51 -8.65
N ALA A 113 2.29 -12.50 -8.29
CA ALA A 113 3.35 -12.84 -9.22
C ALA A 113 3.20 -14.27 -9.77
N SER A 114 2.83 -15.23 -8.93
CA SER A 114 2.61 -16.62 -9.34
C SER A 114 1.44 -16.76 -10.31
N MET A 115 0.35 -16.01 -10.11
CA MET A 115 -0.80 -16.01 -11.03
C MET A 115 -0.43 -15.42 -12.41
N GLY A 116 0.44 -14.40 -12.43
CA GLY A 116 0.97 -13.87 -13.69
C GLY A 116 1.81 -14.91 -14.44
N LEU A 117 2.75 -15.57 -13.76
CA LEU A 117 3.57 -16.62 -14.37
C LEU A 117 2.78 -17.84 -14.83
N GLU A 118 1.77 -18.26 -14.07
CA GLU A 118 0.88 -19.36 -14.45
C GLU A 118 0.18 -19.08 -15.78
N VAL A 119 -0.22 -17.83 -16.02
CA VAL A 119 -0.82 -17.42 -17.30
C VAL A 119 0.21 -17.37 -18.43
N ILE A 120 1.45 -16.93 -18.14
CA ILE A 120 2.49 -16.73 -19.15
C ILE A 120 3.15 -18.04 -19.57
N LEU A 121 3.49 -18.89 -18.60
CA LEU A 121 4.34 -20.08 -18.77
C LEU A 121 3.61 -21.40 -18.48
N GLY A 122 2.35 -21.35 -18.02
CA GLY A 122 1.64 -22.54 -17.54
C GLY A 122 2.24 -23.05 -16.23
N GLY A 123 2.10 -24.36 -15.97
CA GLY A 123 2.68 -25.02 -14.79
C GLY A 123 1.85 -24.88 -13.51
N THR A 124 2.45 -25.24 -12.37
CA THR A 124 1.74 -25.23 -11.07
C THR A 124 2.06 -23.98 -10.27
N ARG A 125 1.03 -23.41 -9.65
CA ARG A 125 1.18 -22.24 -8.76
C ARG A 125 2.24 -22.45 -7.67
N LYS A 126 2.26 -23.63 -7.03
CA LYS A 126 3.20 -23.95 -5.95
C LYS A 126 4.66 -23.87 -6.41
N LEU A 127 4.95 -24.33 -7.63
CA LEU A 127 6.26 -24.19 -8.24
C LEU A 127 6.65 -22.72 -8.40
N TRP A 128 5.75 -21.90 -8.94
CA TRP A 128 6.01 -20.47 -9.13
C TRP A 128 6.21 -19.73 -7.82
N VAL A 129 5.40 -20.02 -6.79
CA VAL A 129 5.59 -19.44 -5.45
C VAL A 129 7.01 -19.70 -4.92
N ALA A 130 7.49 -20.94 -5.04
CA ALA A 130 8.83 -21.31 -4.59
C ALA A 130 9.93 -20.58 -5.39
N ILE A 131 9.82 -20.58 -6.73
CA ILE A 131 10.78 -19.89 -7.61
C ILE A 131 10.82 -18.38 -7.30
N ILE A 132 9.66 -17.75 -7.18
CA ILE A 132 9.54 -16.31 -6.89
C ILE A 132 10.18 -15.98 -5.55
N ALA A 133 9.92 -16.76 -4.50
CA ALA A 133 10.50 -16.54 -3.18
C ALA A 133 12.03 -16.62 -3.23
N VAL A 134 12.59 -17.60 -3.95
CA VAL A 134 14.05 -17.74 -4.13
C VAL A 134 14.62 -16.56 -4.91
N VAL A 135 14.04 -16.24 -6.08
CA VAL A 135 14.52 -15.15 -6.94
C VAL A 135 14.44 -13.80 -6.22
N ALA A 136 13.33 -13.48 -5.57
CA ALA A 136 13.18 -12.24 -4.82
C ALA A 136 14.17 -12.18 -3.64
N SER A 137 14.42 -13.29 -2.95
CA SER A 137 15.43 -13.36 -1.88
C SER A 137 16.85 -13.13 -2.39
N LEU A 138 17.22 -13.71 -3.53
CA LEU A 138 18.53 -13.52 -4.16
C LEU A 138 18.73 -12.08 -4.64
N LEU A 139 17.70 -11.49 -5.24
CA LEU A 139 17.72 -10.08 -5.66
C LEU A 139 17.90 -9.16 -4.45
N LEU A 140 17.16 -9.39 -3.36
CA LEU A 140 17.34 -8.66 -2.11
C LEU A 140 18.73 -8.84 -1.50
N TRP A 141 19.26 -10.07 -1.51
CA TRP A 141 20.56 -10.38 -0.94
C TRP A 141 21.72 -9.68 -1.66
N THR A 142 21.66 -9.67 -3.00
CA THR A 142 22.70 -9.04 -3.85
C THR A 142 22.57 -7.51 -3.88
N GLY A 143 21.39 -6.95 -3.64
CA GLY A 143 21.13 -5.51 -3.75
C GLY A 143 21.22 -4.96 -5.19
N SER A 144 21.42 -5.83 -6.19
CA SER A 144 21.62 -5.46 -7.60
C SER A 144 20.33 -5.58 -8.41
N TYR A 145 19.23 -5.04 -7.87
CA TYR A 145 17.90 -5.12 -8.50
C TYR A 145 17.46 -3.81 -9.17
N ARG A 146 18.25 -2.73 -9.08
CA ARG A 146 17.86 -1.39 -9.58
C ARG A 146 17.46 -1.38 -11.07
N LEU A 147 18.13 -2.16 -11.91
CA LEU A 147 17.79 -2.24 -13.34
C LEU A 147 16.48 -3.01 -13.54
N ILE A 148 16.32 -4.14 -12.84
CA ILE A 148 15.11 -4.98 -12.89
C ILE A 148 13.92 -4.18 -12.38
N GLU A 149 14.06 -3.50 -11.24
CA GLU A 149 13.05 -2.65 -10.63
C GLU A 149 12.52 -1.59 -11.61
N LYS A 150 13.39 -0.90 -12.35
CA LYS A 150 12.96 0.09 -13.37
C LYS A 150 12.08 -0.54 -14.44
N VAL A 151 12.45 -1.72 -14.93
CA VAL A 151 11.66 -2.45 -15.94
C VAL A 151 10.30 -2.85 -15.37
N LEU A 152 10.29 -3.41 -14.14
CA LEU A 152 9.06 -3.84 -13.48
C LEU A 152 8.11 -2.67 -13.19
N ILE A 153 8.64 -1.53 -12.72
CA ILE A 153 7.87 -0.30 -12.52
C ILE A 153 7.31 0.21 -13.85
N GLY A 154 8.10 0.15 -14.93
CA GLY A 154 7.64 0.49 -16.28
C GLY A 154 6.42 -0.34 -16.70
N LEU A 155 6.43 -1.65 -16.44
CA LEU A 155 5.27 -2.53 -16.70
C LEU A 155 4.05 -2.14 -15.86
N VAL A 156 4.24 -1.79 -14.59
CA VAL A 156 3.15 -1.35 -13.71
C VAL A 156 2.53 -0.04 -14.22
N ILE A 157 3.36 0.94 -14.58
CA ILE A 157 2.90 2.22 -15.13
C ILE A 157 2.11 1.99 -16.43
N LEU A 158 2.65 1.16 -17.33
CA LEU A 158 1.98 0.83 -18.58
C LEU A 158 0.62 0.17 -18.33
N MET A 159 0.56 -0.76 -17.38
CA MET A 159 -0.69 -1.39 -16.95
C MET A 159 -1.69 -0.37 -16.39
N SER A 160 -1.23 0.55 -15.55
CA SER A 160 -2.05 1.62 -14.99
C SER A 160 -2.63 2.54 -16.06
N VAL A 161 -1.85 2.91 -17.07
CA VAL A 161 -2.32 3.74 -18.20
C VAL A 161 -3.41 3.01 -18.97
N VAL A 162 -3.21 1.72 -19.26
CA VAL A 162 -4.22 0.88 -19.93
C VAL A 162 -5.52 0.87 -19.15
N PHE A 163 -5.49 0.66 -17.82
CA PHE A 163 -6.70 0.72 -16.99
C PHE A 163 -7.46 2.03 -17.09
N VAL A 164 -6.74 3.15 -17.02
CA VAL A 164 -7.36 4.48 -17.13
C VAL A 164 -8.01 4.65 -18.49
N ILE A 165 -7.30 4.33 -19.58
CA ILE A 165 -7.84 4.43 -20.94
C ILE A 165 -9.05 3.49 -21.10
N THR A 166 -8.96 2.24 -20.65
CA THR A 166 -10.08 1.30 -20.74
C THR A 166 -11.31 1.78 -19.97
N SER A 167 -11.13 2.41 -18.81
CA SER A 167 -12.25 2.98 -18.05
C SER A 167 -12.99 4.09 -18.80
N ILE A 168 -12.28 4.83 -19.66
CA ILE A 168 -12.87 5.87 -20.51
C ILE A 168 -13.56 5.24 -21.71
N VAL A 169 -12.90 4.29 -22.38
CA VAL A 169 -13.42 3.60 -23.58
C VAL A 169 -14.74 2.88 -23.30
N ILE A 170 -14.86 2.23 -22.14
CA ILE A 170 -16.08 1.51 -21.75
C ILE A 170 -17.29 2.43 -21.58
N SER A 171 -17.08 3.74 -21.41
CA SER A 171 -18.15 4.74 -21.25
C SER A 171 -19.16 4.37 -20.15
N PRO A 172 -18.71 4.29 -18.87
CA PRO A 172 -19.57 3.87 -17.77
C PRO A 172 -20.71 4.88 -17.52
N ASN A 173 -21.75 4.43 -16.82
CA ASN A 173 -22.77 5.35 -16.30
C ASN A 173 -22.18 6.25 -15.20
N TRP A 174 -21.79 7.47 -15.59
CA TRP A 174 -21.17 8.43 -14.68
C TRP A 174 -22.06 8.83 -13.49
N SER A 175 -23.38 8.77 -13.63
CA SER A 175 -24.30 9.03 -12.52
C SER A 175 -24.16 7.98 -11.41
N GLU A 176 -24.05 6.71 -11.78
CA GLU A 176 -23.84 5.62 -10.83
C GLU A 176 -22.42 5.65 -10.25
N VAL A 177 -21.41 6.01 -11.04
CA VAL A 177 -20.03 6.20 -10.56
C VAL A 177 -19.97 7.29 -9.49
N MET A 178 -20.60 8.45 -9.73
CA MET A 178 -20.66 9.55 -8.75
C MET A 178 -21.43 9.14 -7.50
N SER A 179 -22.57 8.44 -7.67
CA SER A 179 -23.32 7.89 -6.53
C SER A 179 -22.45 6.94 -5.69
N GLY A 180 -21.68 6.06 -6.36
CA GLY A 180 -20.77 5.13 -5.72
C GLY A 180 -19.60 5.79 -4.98
N LEU A 181 -19.14 6.96 -5.46
CA LEU A 181 -18.04 7.72 -4.85
C LEU A 181 -18.47 8.46 -3.58
N PHE A 182 -19.68 9.01 -3.55
CA PHE A 182 -20.11 9.94 -2.50
C PHE A 182 -21.16 9.39 -1.53
N ILE A 183 -21.80 8.26 -1.84
CA ILE A 183 -22.83 7.66 -0.98
C ILE A 183 -22.28 6.37 -0.35
N PRO A 184 -21.75 6.43 0.90
CA PRO A 184 -21.14 5.28 1.52
C PRO A 184 -22.15 4.19 1.87
N ARG A 185 -21.98 3.01 1.26
CA ARG A 185 -22.75 1.80 1.58
C ARG A 185 -21.81 0.60 1.64
N ILE A 186 -22.02 -0.27 2.63
CA ILE A 186 -21.31 -1.56 2.76
C ILE A 186 -22.37 -2.67 2.68
N PRO A 187 -22.58 -3.26 1.49
CA PRO A 187 -23.48 -4.40 1.33
C PRO A 187 -23.06 -5.61 2.16
N ALA A 188 -23.98 -6.55 2.35
CA ALA A 188 -23.66 -7.83 2.99
C ALA A 188 -22.49 -8.53 2.26
N GLY A 189 -21.54 -9.05 3.02
CA GLY A 189 -20.33 -9.70 2.49
C GLY A 189 -19.19 -8.74 2.09
N ALA A 190 -19.45 -7.44 1.90
CA ALA A 190 -18.46 -6.50 1.35
C ALA A 190 -17.33 -6.13 2.30
N LEU A 191 -17.49 -6.37 3.61
CA LEU A 191 -16.58 -5.88 4.65
C LEU A 191 -15.10 -6.25 4.41
N VAL A 192 -14.82 -7.49 3.98
CA VAL A 192 -13.44 -7.94 3.70
C VAL A 192 -12.84 -7.18 2.52
N VAL A 193 -13.63 -6.97 1.46
CA VAL A 193 -13.20 -6.22 0.27
C VAL A 193 -13.03 -4.74 0.62
N THR A 194 -13.94 -4.14 1.39
CA THR A 194 -13.82 -2.76 1.89
C THR A 194 -12.55 -2.56 2.72
N LEU A 195 -12.25 -3.47 3.65
CA LEU A 195 -11.00 -3.42 4.41
C LEU A 195 -9.77 -3.69 3.54
N GLY A 196 -9.89 -4.55 2.53
CA GLY A 196 -8.84 -4.78 1.55
C GLY A 196 -8.53 -3.52 0.74
N LEU A 197 -9.56 -2.80 0.28
CA LEU A 197 -9.41 -1.52 -0.43
C LEU A 197 -8.72 -0.46 0.44
N ILE A 198 -9.03 -0.41 1.74
CA ILE A 198 -8.36 0.51 2.67
C ILE A 198 -6.92 0.06 2.93
N GLY A 199 -6.71 -1.21 3.25
CA GLY A 199 -5.43 -1.77 3.65
C GLY A 199 -4.41 -1.83 2.52
N THR A 200 -4.85 -2.04 1.27
CA THR A 200 -3.97 -2.03 0.09
C THR A 200 -3.54 -0.62 -0.31
N THR A 201 -4.24 0.43 0.12
CA THR A 201 -3.91 1.83 -0.21
C THR A 201 -3.14 2.49 0.94
N VAL A 202 -3.63 2.33 2.17
CA VAL A 202 -2.98 2.85 3.38
C VAL A 202 -2.12 1.76 4.01
N VAL A 203 -1.03 1.39 3.35
CA VAL A 203 -0.18 0.30 3.83
C VAL A 203 0.69 0.77 5.01
N PRO A 204 0.61 0.16 6.21
CA PRO A 204 1.24 0.71 7.42
C PRO A 204 2.74 0.98 7.31
N TYR A 205 3.51 0.08 6.68
CA TYR A 205 4.96 0.26 6.52
C TYR A 205 5.31 1.47 5.64
N ASN A 206 4.43 1.89 4.72
CA ASN A 206 4.69 3.04 3.86
C ASN A 206 4.79 4.32 4.69
N LEU A 207 4.15 4.41 5.86
CA LEU A 207 4.32 5.54 6.78
C LEU A 207 5.75 5.60 7.35
N TYR A 208 6.44 4.48 7.47
CA TYR A 208 7.82 4.44 7.96
C TYR A 208 8.83 4.67 6.84
N LEU A 209 8.54 4.12 5.65
CA LEU A 209 9.35 4.33 4.46
C LEU A 209 9.31 5.78 4.01
N HIS A 210 8.13 6.39 3.95
CA HIS A 210 7.96 7.75 3.45
C HIS A 210 8.60 8.80 4.36
N SER A 211 8.45 8.68 5.68
CA SER A 211 9.17 9.54 6.64
C SER A 211 10.69 9.44 6.49
N SER A 212 11.22 8.23 6.27
CA SER A 212 12.65 8.02 6.07
C SER A 212 13.14 8.62 4.75
N ALA A 213 12.41 8.43 3.66
CA ALA A 213 12.71 9.00 2.36
C ALA A 213 12.60 10.53 2.36
N ALA A 214 11.61 11.09 3.06
CA ALA A 214 11.43 12.52 3.21
C ALA A 214 12.56 13.15 4.05
N ALA A 215 13.03 12.47 5.10
CA ALA A 215 14.20 12.91 5.87
C ALA A 215 15.46 12.96 4.99
N GLU A 216 15.70 11.93 4.16
CA GLU A 216 16.86 11.91 3.27
C GLU A 216 16.79 13.00 2.20
N ARG A 217 15.61 13.22 1.61
CA ARG A 217 15.40 14.16 0.51
C ARG A 217 15.40 15.63 0.97
N TRP A 218 14.72 15.92 2.07
CA TRP A 218 14.38 17.29 2.49
C TRP A 218 14.81 17.62 3.93
N GLY A 219 15.31 16.64 4.69
CA GLY A 219 15.70 16.84 6.09
C GLY A 219 16.85 17.83 6.30
N LYS A 220 17.65 18.11 5.26
CA LYS A 220 18.73 19.12 5.28
C LYS A 220 18.31 20.50 4.79
N GLU A 221 17.08 20.66 4.28
CA GLU A 221 16.59 21.96 3.81
C GLU A 221 16.47 22.95 4.98
N LYS A 222 16.94 24.18 4.76
CA LYS A 222 16.88 25.26 5.76
C LYS A 222 15.45 25.78 5.94
N ASP A 223 14.72 25.94 4.83
CA ASP A 223 13.30 26.32 4.88
C ASP A 223 12.42 25.08 4.99
N LYS A 224 12.08 24.74 6.23
CA LYS A 224 11.19 23.61 6.53
C LYS A 224 9.77 23.81 6.01
N LYS A 225 9.28 25.05 5.95
CA LYS A 225 7.92 25.34 5.46
C LYS A 225 7.82 25.09 3.96
N GLU A 226 8.83 25.52 3.20
CA GLU A 226 8.90 25.23 1.77
C GLU A 226 9.06 23.72 1.51
N ALA A 227 9.96 23.05 2.23
CA ALA A 227 10.15 21.60 2.11
C ALA A 227 8.87 20.79 2.38
N ILE A 228 8.12 21.14 3.44
CA ILE A 228 6.82 20.53 3.75
C ILE A 228 5.81 20.82 2.63
N SER A 229 5.77 22.04 2.09
CA SER A 229 4.88 22.37 0.97
C SER A 229 5.21 21.57 -0.29
N ASP A 230 6.49 21.36 -0.60
CA ASP A 230 6.93 20.59 -1.76
C ASP A 230 6.56 19.10 -1.58
N SER A 231 6.82 18.54 -0.40
CA SER A 231 6.47 17.15 -0.05
C SER A 231 4.96 16.90 -0.06
N ARG A 232 4.15 17.88 0.38
CA ARG A 232 2.68 17.81 0.29
C ARG A 232 2.21 17.71 -1.15
N LEU A 233 2.74 18.55 -2.04
CA LEU A 233 2.34 18.54 -3.45
C LEU A 233 2.74 17.22 -4.11
N ASP A 234 3.96 16.73 -3.84
CA ASP A 234 4.43 15.41 -4.29
C ASP A 234 3.49 14.29 -3.85
N SER A 235 3.10 14.29 -2.58
CA SER A 235 2.19 13.29 -2.00
C SER A 235 0.80 13.34 -2.62
N ILE A 236 0.21 14.54 -2.75
CA ILE A 236 -1.13 14.73 -3.32
C ILE A 236 -1.18 14.25 -4.77
N ILE A 237 -0.20 14.66 -5.59
CA ILE A 237 -0.15 14.29 -7.01
C ILE A 237 0.07 12.77 -7.13
N SER A 238 1.10 12.24 -6.47
CA SER A 238 1.47 10.84 -6.61
C SER A 238 0.34 9.92 -6.11
N ILE A 239 -0.09 10.09 -4.86
CA ILE A 239 -1.12 9.23 -4.25
C ILE A 239 -2.47 9.44 -4.94
N GLY A 240 -2.79 10.68 -5.34
CA GLY A 240 -4.01 10.99 -6.11
C GLY A 240 -4.07 10.23 -7.44
N LEU A 241 -2.96 10.18 -8.19
CA LEU A 241 -2.86 9.38 -9.41
C LEU A 241 -3.08 7.88 -9.11
N GLY A 242 -2.51 7.37 -8.01
CA GLY A 242 -2.73 5.98 -7.61
C GLY A 242 -4.18 5.66 -7.21
N GLY A 243 -4.88 6.62 -6.59
CA GLY A 243 -6.32 6.53 -6.32
C GLY A 243 -7.15 6.50 -7.61
N ILE A 244 -6.81 7.35 -8.60
CA ILE A 244 -7.47 7.36 -9.91
C ILE A 244 -7.31 6.01 -10.62
N ILE A 245 -6.10 5.45 -10.62
CA ILE A 245 -5.83 4.13 -11.20
C ILE A 245 -6.69 3.06 -10.51
N SER A 246 -6.75 3.09 -9.18
CA SER A 246 -7.55 2.14 -8.40
C SER A 246 -9.05 2.25 -8.69
N ILE A 247 -9.56 3.48 -8.84
CA ILE A 247 -10.93 3.75 -9.26
C ILE A 247 -11.19 3.23 -10.68
N ALA A 248 -10.25 3.44 -11.62
CA ALA A 248 -10.36 2.93 -12.98
C ALA A 248 -10.45 1.39 -13.02
N ILE A 249 -9.69 0.68 -12.17
CA ILE A 249 -9.78 -0.79 -12.04
C ILE A 249 -11.18 -1.20 -11.54
N ILE A 250 -11.75 -0.50 -10.56
CA ILE A 250 -13.11 -0.77 -10.06
C ILE A 250 -14.15 -0.50 -11.16
N ILE A 251 -14.02 0.60 -11.91
CA ILE A 251 -14.94 0.96 -12.99
C ILE A 251 -14.91 -0.10 -14.09
N THR A 252 -13.73 -0.44 -14.61
CA THR A 252 -13.56 -1.42 -15.70
C THR A 252 -14.16 -2.78 -15.32
N SER A 253 -13.90 -3.28 -14.10
CA SER A 253 -14.51 -4.52 -13.61
C SER A 253 -16.02 -4.41 -13.40
N ALA A 254 -16.52 -3.32 -12.81
CA ALA A 254 -17.94 -3.11 -12.57
C ALA A 254 -18.75 -3.09 -13.88
N SER A 255 -18.19 -2.51 -14.93
CA SER A 255 -18.84 -2.45 -16.23
C SER A 255 -18.74 -3.77 -17.01
N MET A 256 -17.61 -4.48 -16.95
CA MET A 256 -17.37 -5.66 -17.79
C MET A 256 -17.96 -6.96 -17.27
N PHE A 257 -18.06 -7.14 -15.95
CA PHE A 257 -18.52 -8.41 -15.38
C PHE A 257 -19.98 -8.34 -14.93
N GLY A 258 -20.78 -9.37 -15.24
CA GLY A 258 -22.10 -9.58 -14.66
C GLY A 258 -22.04 -9.94 -13.17
N GLN A 259 -23.17 -9.82 -12.46
CA GLN A 259 -23.26 -10.31 -11.08
C GLN A 259 -23.07 -11.84 -11.04
N GLY A 260 -22.38 -12.35 -10.01
CA GLY A 260 -22.16 -13.78 -9.80
C GLY A 260 -20.94 -14.39 -10.53
N VAL A 261 -20.17 -13.59 -11.28
CA VAL A 261 -18.91 -14.06 -11.87
C VAL A 261 -17.88 -14.31 -10.77
N THR A 262 -17.32 -15.52 -10.75
CA THR A 262 -16.25 -15.87 -9.81
C THR A 262 -14.89 -15.67 -10.44
N ILE A 263 -14.07 -14.79 -9.87
CA ILE A 263 -12.69 -14.56 -10.28
C ILE A 263 -11.77 -15.56 -9.56
N LYS A 264 -11.05 -16.40 -10.31
CA LYS A 264 -10.14 -17.41 -9.77
C LYS A 264 -8.69 -17.23 -10.23
N SER A 265 -8.48 -16.55 -11.36
CA SER A 265 -7.17 -16.43 -12.02
C SER A 265 -6.87 -15.00 -12.49
N ALA A 266 -5.60 -14.75 -12.86
CA ALA A 266 -5.21 -13.49 -13.49
C ALA A 266 -5.85 -13.34 -14.89
N ALA A 267 -6.05 -14.45 -15.60
CA ALA A 267 -6.75 -14.46 -16.88
C ALA A 267 -8.21 -14.02 -16.74
N ASP A 268 -8.90 -14.40 -15.66
CA ASP A 268 -10.27 -13.94 -15.40
C ASP A 268 -10.31 -12.42 -15.22
N MET A 269 -9.40 -11.86 -14.41
CA MET A 269 -9.32 -10.42 -14.17
C MET A 269 -8.96 -9.64 -15.43
N ALA A 270 -8.11 -10.21 -16.29
CA ALA A 270 -7.67 -9.58 -17.53
C ALA A 270 -8.82 -9.22 -18.47
N ARG A 271 -9.96 -9.94 -18.40
CA ARG A 271 -11.14 -9.69 -19.25
C ARG A 271 -11.67 -8.26 -19.16
N GLN A 272 -11.45 -7.56 -18.03
CA GLN A 272 -11.83 -6.15 -17.89
C GLN A 272 -11.07 -5.20 -18.84
N LEU A 273 -9.96 -5.66 -19.42
CA LEU A 273 -9.14 -4.90 -20.38
C LEU A 273 -9.43 -5.26 -21.84
N GLU A 274 -10.26 -6.27 -22.12
CA GLU A 274 -10.63 -6.69 -23.47
C GLU A 274 -11.24 -5.56 -24.33
N PRO A 275 -12.02 -4.60 -23.80
CA PRO A 275 -12.56 -3.51 -24.63
C PRO A 275 -11.48 -2.66 -25.32
N LEU A 276 -10.27 -2.59 -24.74
CA LEU A 276 -9.15 -1.84 -25.31
C LEU A 276 -8.13 -2.75 -26.01
N LEU A 277 -7.80 -3.89 -25.39
CA LEU A 277 -6.70 -4.76 -25.82
C LEU A 277 -7.15 -6.01 -26.57
N GLY A 278 -8.46 -6.28 -26.61
CA GLY A 278 -9.01 -7.51 -27.17
C GLY A 278 -8.35 -8.75 -26.56
N PRO A 279 -8.04 -9.77 -27.37
CA PRO A 279 -7.41 -11.02 -26.90
C PRO A 279 -6.06 -10.84 -26.19
N TRP A 280 -5.35 -9.73 -26.44
CA TRP A 280 -4.05 -9.45 -25.82
C TRP A 280 -4.15 -9.06 -24.34
N ALA A 281 -5.36 -8.75 -23.85
CA ALA A 281 -5.61 -8.39 -22.46
C ALA A 281 -5.02 -9.41 -21.48
N LYS A 282 -5.19 -10.71 -21.75
CA LYS A 282 -4.67 -11.82 -20.92
C LYS A 282 -3.16 -11.72 -20.70
N TRP A 283 -2.38 -11.58 -21.77
CA TRP A 283 -0.92 -11.56 -21.70
C TRP A 283 -0.41 -10.28 -21.07
N PHE A 284 -1.00 -9.15 -21.46
CA PHE A 284 -0.61 -7.84 -20.95
C PHE A 284 -0.88 -7.73 -19.43
N PHE A 285 -2.07 -8.14 -18.99
CA PHE A 285 -2.42 -8.16 -17.57
C PHE A 285 -1.53 -9.12 -16.78
N ALA A 286 -1.24 -10.31 -17.31
CA ALA A 286 -0.38 -11.28 -16.63
C ALA A 286 1.05 -10.77 -16.44
N LEU A 287 1.62 -10.11 -17.46
CA LEU A 287 2.93 -9.48 -17.37
C LEU A 287 2.95 -8.33 -16.36
N GLY A 288 1.91 -7.49 -16.36
CA GLY A 288 1.75 -6.41 -15.39
C GLY A 288 1.62 -6.93 -13.96
N LEU A 289 0.79 -7.94 -13.73
CA LEU A 289 0.59 -8.56 -12.42
C LEU A 289 1.86 -9.27 -11.91
N PHE A 290 2.58 -9.95 -12.80
CA PHE A 290 3.88 -10.53 -12.51
C PHE A 290 4.89 -9.46 -12.08
N GLY A 291 5.03 -8.40 -12.89
CA GLY A 291 5.99 -7.35 -12.59
C GLY A 291 5.67 -6.58 -11.31
N ALA A 292 4.40 -6.29 -11.08
CA ALA A 292 3.92 -5.73 -9.83
C ALA A 292 4.26 -6.62 -8.64
N GLY A 293 3.99 -7.92 -8.75
CA GLY A 293 4.23 -8.89 -7.67
C GLY A 293 5.71 -9.07 -7.34
N ILE A 294 6.61 -9.15 -8.32
CA ILE A 294 8.06 -9.23 -8.07
C ILE A 294 8.59 -7.93 -7.45
N SER A 295 8.19 -6.77 -7.99
CA SER A 295 8.61 -5.47 -7.45
C SER A 295 8.19 -5.32 -5.99
N SER A 296 6.93 -5.63 -5.68
CA SER A 296 6.42 -5.58 -4.30
C SER A 296 7.04 -6.67 -3.40
N ALA A 297 7.37 -7.85 -3.95
CA ALA A 297 8.01 -8.92 -3.19
C ALA A 297 9.43 -8.55 -2.70
N ILE A 298 10.12 -7.63 -3.41
CA ILE A 298 11.41 -7.08 -2.98
C ILE A 298 11.19 -5.93 -1.99
N THR A 299 10.33 -4.98 -2.34
CA THR A 299 10.18 -3.73 -1.57
C THR A 299 9.50 -3.92 -0.21
N ALA A 300 8.49 -4.78 -0.08
CA ALA A 300 7.76 -4.94 1.18
C ALA A 300 8.61 -5.53 2.34
N PRO A 301 9.36 -6.64 2.16
CA PRO A 301 10.23 -7.16 3.22
C PRO A 301 11.33 -6.18 3.61
N MET A 302 11.88 -5.46 2.63
CA MET A 302 12.88 -4.42 2.88
C MET A 302 12.30 -3.26 3.69
N ALA A 303 11.10 -2.79 3.35
CA ALA A 303 10.44 -1.72 4.09
C ALA A 303 10.06 -2.14 5.52
N ALA A 304 9.63 -3.39 5.71
CA ALA A 304 9.41 -3.98 7.04
C ALA A 304 10.69 -3.96 7.88
N ALA A 305 11.82 -4.37 7.29
CA ALA A 305 13.11 -4.35 7.95
C ALA A 305 13.53 -2.92 8.34
N PHE A 306 13.40 -1.93 7.45
CA PHE A 306 13.68 -0.53 7.77
C PHE A 306 12.84 0.00 8.93
N ALA A 307 11.55 -0.31 8.94
CA ALA A 307 10.66 0.15 9.99
C ALA A 307 11.00 -0.51 11.34
N ILE A 308 11.22 -1.82 11.36
CA ILE A 308 11.51 -2.58 12.59
C ILE A 308 12.89 -2.21 13.14
N THR A 309 13.94 -2.14 12.31
CA THR A 309 15.26 -1.73 12.80
C THR A 309 15.29 -0.28 13.27
N GLY A 310 14.52 0.61 12.66
CA GLY A 310 14.37 2.00 13.12
C GLY A 310 13.75 2.08 14.52
N VAL A 311 12.68 1.33 14.77
CA VAL A 311 12.01 1.29 16.08
C VAL A 311 12.88 0.61 17.15
N LEU A 312 13.69 -0.38 16.76
CA LEU A 312 14.67 -1.04 17.64
C LEU A 312 15.95 -0.21 17.84
N GLY A 313 16.21 0.77 16.99
CA GLY A 313 17.43 1.57 17.05
C GLY A 313 18.67 0.95 16.43
N LEU A 314 18.52 -0.06 15.58
CA LEU A 314 19.61 -0.91 15.07
C LEU A 314 20.24 -0.40 13.76
N GLY A 315 20.18 0.91 13.51
CA GLY A 315 20.68 1.52 12.28
C GLY A 315 19.91 1.11 11.02
N ARG A 316 20.30 1.68 9.88
CA ARG A 316 19.66 1.49 8.57
C ARG A 316 20.55 0.73 7.57
N ASP A 317 21.59 0.08 8.05
CA ASP A 317 22.52 -0.64 7.18
C ASP A 317 21.87 -1.91 6.61
N LEU A 318 21.72 -1.94 5.29
CA LEU A 318 21.21 -3.08 4.51
C LEU A 318 22.03 -4.36 4.70
N LYS A 319 23.30 -4.24 5.13
CA LYS A 319 24.20 -5.37 5.40
C LYS A 319 24.11 -5.90 6.83
N ASN A 320 23.42 -5.21 7.74
CA ASN A 320 23.26 -5.66 9.11
C ASN A 320 22.54 -7.02 9.15
N SER A 321 23.09 -7.98 9.89
CA SER A 321 22.53 -9.33 10.06
C SER A 321 21.08 -9.30 10.57
N THR A 322 20.73 -8.39 11.48
CA THR A 322 19.36 -8.26 11.99
C THR A 322 18.41 -7.72 10.92
N PHE A 323 18.86 -6.74 10.13
CA PHE A 323 18.09 -6.23 8.99
C PHE A 323 17.79 -7.36 8.00
N ARG A 324 18.81 -8.17 7.69
CA ARG A 324 18.67 -9.33 6.80
C ARG A 324 17.75 -10.41 7.34
N LEU A 325 17.85 -10.69 8.62
CA LEU A 325 16.99 -11.66 9.29
C LEU A 325 15.51 -11.23 9.23
N ILE A 326 15.20 -9.95 9.48
CA ILE A 326 13.83 -9.45 9.46
C ILE A 326 13.19 -9.61 8.08
N TRP A 327 13.84 -9.13 7.02
CA TRP A 327 13.25 -9.25 5.69
C TRP A 327 13.15 -10.71 5.24
N LEU A 328 14.12 -11.56 5.63
CA LEU A 328 14.08 -12.99 5.31
C LEU A 328 12.90 -13.67 6.01
N ILE A 329 12.61 -13.34 7.27
CA ILE A 329 11.43 -13.86 7.99
C ILE A 329 10.15 -13.45 7.26
N VAL A 330 10.00 -12.17 6.91
CA VAL A 330 8.81 -11.67 6.19
C VAL A 330 8.65 -12.39 4.84
N MET A 331 9.75 -12.58 4.11
CA MET A 331 9.76 -13.31 2.85
C MET A 331 9.33 -14.77 3.01
N LEU A 332 9.92 -15.49 3.97
CA LEU A 332 9.66 -16.91 4.20
C LEU A 332 8.23 -17.14 4.71
N VAL A 333 7.75 -16.34 5.66
CA VAL A 333 6.38 -16.45 6.16
C VAL A 333 5.38 -16.13 5.04
N GLY A 334 5.61 -15.06 4.28
CA GLY A 334 4.75 -14.72 3.13
C GLY A 334 4.72 -15.82 2.07
N ALA A 335 5.89 -16.37 1.72
CA ALA A 335 6.01 -17.48 0.77
C ALA A 335 5.31 -18.75 1.29
N PHE A 336 5.47 -19.08 2.57
CA PHE A 336 4.82 -20.24 3.19
C PHE A 336 3.29 -20.11 3.13
N VAL A 337 2.73 -18.96 3.50
CA VAL A 337 1.29 -18.70 3.40
C VAL A 337 0.81 -18.78 1.96
N ALA A 338 1.55 -18.20 1.01
CA ALA A 338 1.23 -18.26 -0.41
C ALA A 338 1.28 -19.71 -0.96
N PHE A 339 2.20 -20.54 -0.46
CA PHE A 339 2.37 -21.93 -0.88
C PHE A 339 1.28 -22.85 -0.34
N MET A 340 0.89 -22.65 0.93
CA MET A 340 -0.13 -23.44 1.61
C MET A 340 -1.55 -23.08 1.17
N GLY A 341 -1.81 -21.79 0.90
CA GLY A 341 -3.16 -21.34 0.62
C GLY A 341 -3.67 -21.80 -0.74
N ALA A 342 -4.86 -22.41 -0.75
CA ALA A 342 -5.43 -23.02 -1.96
C ALA A 342 -5.81 -22.00 -3.03
N ASN A 343 -6.36 -20.85 -2.64
CA ASN A 343 -6.87 -19.84 -3.58
C ASN A 343 -6.04 -18.53 -3.51
N PRO A 344 -5.33 -18.15 -4.59
CA PRO A 344 -4.46 -16.97 -4.55
C PRO A 344 -5.24 -15.66 -4.40
N VAL A 345 -6.41 -15.56 -5.03
CA VAL A 345 -7.27 -14.37 -4.99
C VAL A 345 -7.73 -14.11 -3.55
N GLN A 346 -8.14 -15.15 -2.84
CA GLN A 346 -8.56 -15.03 -1.44
C GLN A 346 -7.39 -14.66 -0.51
N ILE A 347 -6.21 -15.26 -0.71
CA ILE A 347 -5.01 -14.89 0.06
C ILE A 347 -4.69 -13.42 -0.13
N ILE A 348 -4.71 -12.94 -1.39
CA ILE A 348 -4.43 -11.54 -1.70
C ILE A 348 -5.39 -10.63 -0.95
N VAL A 349 -6.70 -10.83 -1.09
CA VAL A 349 -7.71 -9.95 -0.45
C VAL A 349 -7.62 -10.00 1.07
N PHE A 350 -7.45 -11.19 1.65
CA PHE A 350 -7.35 -11.34 3.10
C PHE A 350 -6.08 -10.68 3.65
N ALA A 351 -4.96 -10.79 2.94
CA ALA A 351 -3.73 -10.09 3.28
C ALA A 351 -3.90 -8.57 3.29
N GLN A 352 -4.66 -8.02 2.33
CA GLN A 352 -4.98 -6.59 2.32
C GLN A 352 -5.91 -6.21 3.47
N ALA A 353 -6.93 -7.03 3.75
CA ALA A 353 -7.84 -6.78 4.86
C ALA A 353 -7.12 -6.77 6.22
N ILE A 354 -6.14 -7.66 6.45
CA ILE A 354 -5.28 -7.64 7.65
C ILE A 354 -4.59 -6.28 7.80
N ASN A 355 -4.01 -5.73 6.71
CA ASN A 355 -3.38 -4.41 6.78
C ASN A 355 -4.38 -3.29 7.09
N GLY A 356 -5.61 -3.40 6.57
CA GLY A 356 -6.70 -2.47 6.92
C GLY A 356 -7.08 -2.54 8.41
N VAL A 357 -7.06 -3.74 9.00
CA VAL A 357 -7.33 -3.95 10.44
C VAL A 357 -6.17 -3.46 11.32
N LEU A 358 -4.93 -3.57 10.85
CA LEU A 358 -3.72 -3.18 11.60
C LEU A 358 -3.37 -1.68 11.44
N LEU A 359 -3.95 -1.01 10.45
CA LEU A 359 -3.74 0.42 10.18
C LEU A 359 -3.92 1.33 11.42
N PRO A 360 -4.98 1.18 12.25
CA PRO A 360 -5.15 2.01 13.43
C PRO A 360 -3.94 2.08 14.34
N ILE A 361 -3.20 0.97 14.50
CA ILE A 361 -2.00 0.93 15.36
C ILE A 361 -0.97 1.93 14.87
N SER A 362 -0.66 1.92 13.56
CA SER A 362 0.34 2.83 13.00
C SER A 362 -0.17 4.27 12.91
N ALA A 363 -1.46 4.47 12.59
CA ALA A 363 -2.06 5.80 12.51
C ALA A 363 -2.14 6.50 13.88
N VAL A 364 -2.48 5.77 14.95
CA VAL A 364 -2.49 6.28 16.33
C VAL A 364 -1.09 6.71 16.75
N LEU A 365 -0.08 5.84 16.53
CA LEU A 365 1.30 6.16 16.89
C LEU A 365 1.83 7.37 16.11
N LEU A 366 1.48 7.47 14.83
CA LEU A 366 1.79 8.64 14.01
C LEU A 366 1.19 9.91 14.61
N LEU A 367 -0.11 9.92 14.96
CA LEU A 367 -0.76 11.08 15.57
C LEU A 367 -0.17 11.46 16.92
N MET A 368 0.20 10.47 17.74
CA MET A 368 0.88 10.73 19.01
C MET A 368 2.19 11.48 18.79
N VAL A 369 3.03 11.04 17.85
CA VAL A 369 4.30 11.71 17.51
C VAL A 369 4.06 13.10 16.92
N MET A 370 3.05 13.27 16.06
CA MET A 370 2.72 14.57 15.46
C MET A 370 2.33 15.66 16.46
N ASN A 371 1.96 15.29 17.68
CA ASN A 371 1.58 16.21 18.75
C ASN A 371 2.68 16.37 19.82
N LYS A 372 3.86 15.76 19.63
CA LYS A 372 5.00 15.87 20.55
C LYS A 372 5.88 17.07 20.19
N LYS A 373 5.81 18.14 20.99
CA LYS A 373 6.55 19.41 20.77
C LYS A 373 8.08 19.22 20.76
N ASN A 374 8.61 18.29 21.55
CA ASN A 374 10.04 17.99 21.59
C ASN A 374 10.58 17.40 20.28
N ILE A 375 9.72 16.79 19.45
CA ILE A 375 10.10 16.21 18.14
C ILE A 375 9.71 17.17 17.00
N MET A 376 8.52 17.75 17.08
CA MET A 376 7.92 18.52 15.99
C MET A 376 8.17 20.03 16.09
N ASN A 377 8.70 20.54 17.20
CA ASN A 377 8.89 21.97 17.44
C ASN A 377 7.60 22.77 17.17
N GLU A 378 7.66 23.78 16.31
CA GLU A 378 6.50 24.58 15.87
C GLU A 378 5.60 23.87 14.83
N TYR A 379 6.01 22.71 14.29
CA TYR A 379 5.33 22.00 13.20
C TYR A 379 4.35 20.91 13.66
N VAL A 380 3.94 20.95 14.93
CA VAL A 380 2.90 20.07 15.48
C VAL A 380 1.60 20.12 14.67
N ASN A 381 0.77 19.10 14.80
CA ASN A 381 -0.56 19.13 14.20
C ASN A 381 -1.41 20.28 14.76
N ASN A 382 -2.09 20.97 13.84
CA ASN A 382 -3.17 21.90 14.18
C ASN A 382 -4.49 21.13 14.42
N ALA A 383 -5.52 21.86 14.89
CA ALA A 383 -6.83 21.27 15.19
C ALA A 383 -7.42 20.52 13.99
N THR A 384 -7.37 21.10 12.79
CA THR A 384 -7.89 20.47 11.56
C THR A 384 -7.18 19.16 11.25
N SER A 385 -5.85 19.13 11.32
CA SER A 385 -5.06 17.92 11.05
C SER A 385 -5.38 16.82 12.06
N ASN A 386 -5.54 17.17 13.34
CA ASN A 386 -5.93 16.22 14.37
C ASN A 386 -7.35 15.68 14.18
N ILE A 387 -8.33 16.53 13.85
CA ILE A 387 -9.70 16.10 13.57
C ILE A 387 -9.73 15.09 12.41
N LEU A 388 -9.04 15.40 11.31
CA LEU A 388 -8.95 14.49 10.16
C LEU A 388 -8.25 13.18 10.52
N GLY A 389 -7.15 13.24 11.26
CA GLY A 389 -6.44 12.06 11.73
C GLY A 389 -7.28 11.17 12.65
N TYR A 390 -7.94 11.75 13.64
CA TYR A 390 -8.82 11.02 14.55
C TYR A 390 -10.01 10.42 13.81
N PHE A 391 -10.60 11.13 12.85
CA PHE A 391 -11.65 10.58 12.01
C PHE A 391 -11.20 9.31 11.27
N ILE A 392 -10.02 9.34 10.63
CA ILE A 392 -9.45 8.18 9.93
C ILE A 392 -9.24 7.01 10.90
N VAL A 393 -8.67 7.27 12.08
CA VAL A 393 -8.41 6.25 13.11
C VAL A 393 -9.72 5.64 13.62
N ILE A 394 -10.69 6.46 14.02
CA ILE A 394 -11.97 5.97 14.55
C ILE A 394 -12.69 5.15 13.48
N PHE A 395 -12.74 5.64 12.24
CA PHE A 395 -13.38 4.95 11.13
C PHE A 395 -12.75 3.57 10.87
N THR A 396 -11.42 3.50 10.84
CA THR A 396 -10.69 2.24 10.59
C THR A 396 -10.78 1.28 11.77
N ILE A 397 -10.82 1.77 13.02
CA ILE A 397 -11.12 0.97 14.21
C ILE A 397 -12.51 0.35 14.12
N ILE A 398 -13.54 1.13 13.77
CA ILE A 398 -14.92 0.62 13.65
C ILE A 398 -14.98 -0.52 12.61
N LEU A 399 -14.37 -0.33 11.44
CA LEU A 399 -14.34 -1.38 10.42
C LEU A 399 -13.54 -2.62 10.87
N GLY A 400 -12.40 -2.41 11.53
CA GLY A 400 -11.56 -3.49 12.04
C GLY A 400 -12.27 -4.32 13.12
N ILE A 401 -12.92 -3.67 14.08
CA ILE A 401 -13.71 -4.34 15.13
C ILE A 401 -14.85 -5.14 14.50
N ARG A 402 -15.61 -4.55 13.55
CA ARG A 402 -16.68 -5.28 12.86
C ARG A 402 -16.17 -6.53 12.16
N MET A 403 -14.97 -6.50 11.59
CA MET A 403 -14.36 -7.66 10.94
C MET A 403 -13.96 -8.74 11.94
N ILE A 404 -13.39 -8.36 13.08
CA ILE A 404 -13.05 -9.28 14.16
C ILE A 404 -14.32 -9.93 14.72
N LEU A 405 -15.36 -9.14 15.03
CA LEU A 405 -16.64 -9.67 15.54
C LEU A 405 -17.30 -10.64 14.56
N LYS A 406 -17.27 -10.32 13.25
CA LYS A 406 -17.75 -11.21 12.20
C LYS A 406 -16.93 -12.49 12.12
N ALA A 407 -15.61 -12.41 12.22
CA ALA A 407 -14.72 -13.59 12.22
C ALA A 407 -14.98 -14.50 13.43
N LEU A 408 -15.33 -13.91 14.58
CA LEU A 408 -15.73 -14.61 15.79
C LEU A 408 -17.19 -15.10 15.79
N LYS A 409 -17.93 -14.90 14.68
CA LYS A 409 -19.37 -15.25 14.54
C LYS A 409 -20.28 -14.60 15.59
N ILE A 410 -19.91 -13.42 16.08
CA ILE A 410 -20.72 -12.64 17.03
C ILE A 410 -21.79 -11.82 16.28
N ILE A 411 -21.48 -11.37 15.05
CA ILE A 411 -22.37 -10.60 14.16
C ILE A 411 -22.34 -11.12 12.72
#